data_AF-A0A450Y0M6-F1
#
_entry.id   AF-A0A450Y0M6-F1
#
_cell.length_a   1.000
_cell.length_b   1.000
_cell.length_c   1.000
_cell.angle_alpha   90.00
_cell.angle_beta   90.00
_cell.angle_gamma   90.00
#
_symmetry.space_group_name_H-M   'P 1'
#
loop_
_entity.id
_entity.type
_entity.pdbx_description
1 polymer ?
#
loop_
_entity_poly.entity_id
_entity_poly.type
_entity_poly.pdbx_seq_one_letter_code
_entity_poly.pdbx_strand_id
1 'polypeptide(L)' 'MNRFIGIGLKPIDSLHIACAIALQCDYFITVDKGILKKSRDIRSPNIISPIDFIIQWESGL' A
#
# COMPACT_ATOMS: atom_id res chain seq x y z
N MET A 1 3.44 -1.53 -13.99
CA MET A 1 3.41 -0.05 -13.88
C MET A 1 2.15 0.57 -14.48
N ASN A 2 1.77 0.25 -15.72
CA ASN A 2 0.62 0.84 -16.41
C ASN A 2 -0.74 0.72 -15.66
N ARG A 3 -0.92 -0.32 -14.84
CA ARG A 3 -2.13 -0.52 -14.03
C ARG A 3 -2.31 0.54 -12.92
N PHE A 4 -1.23 1.09 -12.37
CA PHE A 4 -1.28 2.07 -11.27
C PHE A 4 -1.52 3.51 -11.75
N ILE A 5 -1.07 3.81 -12.97
CA ILE A 5 -1.35 5.10 -13.60
C ILE A 5 -2.87 5.23 -13.86
N GLY A 6 -3.53 4.14 -14.25
CA GLY A 6 -4.99 4.10 -14.47
C GLY A 6 -5.85 4.39 -13.24
N ILE A 7 -5.30 4.23 -12.02
CA ILE A 7 -5.98 4.58 -10.76
C ILE A 7 -5.51 5.94 -10.20
N GLY A 8 -4.71 6.69 -10.96
CA GLY A 8 -4.25 8.03 -10.57
C GLY A 8 -3.16 8.04 -9.50
N LEU A 9 -2.31 7.00 -9.44
CA LEU A 9 -1.06 7.06 -8.67
C LEU A 9 0.02 7.78 -9.48
N LYS A 10 0.86 8.55 -8.78
CA LYS A 10 2.03 9.18 -9.42
C LYS A 10 3.05 8.09 -9.80
N PRO A 11 3.97 8.36 -10.73
CA PRO A 11 4.95 7.37 -11.17
C PRO A 11 5.81 6.80 -10.04
N ILE A 12 6.25 7.64 -9.10
CA ILE A 12 7.08 7.22 -7.96
C ILE A 12 6.28 6.35 -6.98
N ASP A 13 5.05 6.75 -6.64
CA ASP A 13 4.16 5.95 -5.79
C ASP A 13 3.89 4.57 -6.42
N SER A 14 3.66 4.56 -7.74
CA SER A 14 3.45 3.34 -8.51
C SER A 14 4.68 2.42 -8.49
N LEU A 15 5.89 2.98 -8.48
CA LEU A 15 7.13 2.22 -8.40
C LEU A 15 7.29 1.59 -7.01
N HIS A 16 7.10 2.33 -5.93
CA HIS A 16 7.21 1.79 -4.57
C HIS A 16 6.26 0.61 -4.33
N ILE A 17 5.00 0.76 -4.76
CA ILE A 17 3.99 -0.30 -4.65
C ILE A 17 4.38 -1.50 -5.53
N ALA A 18 4.86 -1.26 -6.76
CA ALA A 18 5.33 -2.34 -7.61
C ALA A 18 6.51 -3.11 -7.00
N CYS A 19 7.44 -2.42 -6.34
CA CYS A 19 8.54 -3.07 -5.62
C CYS A 19 8.03 -3.95 -4.48
N ALA A 20 7.09 -3.45 -3.67
CA ALA A 20 6.51 -4.22 -2.57
C ALA A 20 5.76 -5.47 -3.07
N ILE A 21 5.08 -5.38 -4.22
CA ILE A 21 4.45 -6.54 -4.88
C ILE A 21 5.50 -7.54 -5.36
N ALA A 22 6.55 -7.06 -6.04
CA ALA A 22 7.60 -7.91 -6.58
C ALA A 22 8.36 -8.67 -5.48
N LEU A 23 8.51 -8.04 -4.31
CA LEU A 23 9.12 -8.62 -3.11
C LEU A 23 8.14 -9.44 -2.27
N GLN A 24 6.87 -9.55 -2.70
CA GLN A 24 5.82 -10.29 -1.99
C GLN A 24 5.66 -9.82 -0.53
N CYS A 25 5.76 -8.51 -0.30
CA CYS A 25 5.53 -7.96 1.04
C CYS A 25 4.09 -8.22 1.48
N ASP A 26 3.90 -8.52 2.76
CA ASP A 26 2.56 -8.61 3.34
C ASP A 26 1.95 -7.21 3.54
N TYR A 27 2.79 -6.25 3.93
CA TYR A 27 2.37 -4.89 4.24
C TYR A 27 3.16 -3.84 3.48
N PHE A 28 2.46 -2.77 3.11
CA PHE A 28 3.06 -1.51 2.66
C PHE A 28 2.60 -0.41 3.61
N ILE A 29 3.46 -0.06 4.55
CA ILE A 29 3.14 0.89 5.62
C ILE A 29 3.43 2.32 5.13
N THR A 30 2.43 3.21 5.18
CA THR A 30 2.60 4.59 4.73
C THR A 30 1.68 5.57 5.45
N VAL A 31 2.09 6.84 5.51
CA VAL A 31 1.27 7.96 6.01
C VAL A 31 0.64 8.78 4.86
N ASP A 32 0.92 8.43 3.61
CA ASP A 32 0.40 9.15 2.45
C ASP A 32 -1.10 8.87 2.27
N LYS A 33 -1.93 9.90 2.52
CA LYS A 33 -3.39 9.82 2.40
C LYS A 33 -3.86 9.53 0.97
N GLY A 34 -3.11 9.94 -0.04
CA GLY A 34 -3.42 9.70 -1.45
C GLY A 34 -3.21 8.24 -1.85
N ILE A 35 -2.21 7.57 -1.28
CA ILE A 35 -1.98 6.13 -1.41
C ILE A 35 -3.00 5.34 -0.58
N LEU A 36 -3.19 5.70 0.69
CA LEU A 36 -4.15 5.04 1.59
C LEU A 36 -5.58 5.04 1.04
N LYS A 37 -6.03 6.12 0.40
CA LYS A 37 -7.36 6.17 -0.24
C LYS A 37 -7.51 5.22 -1.42
N LYS A 38 -6.42 4.92 -2.12
CA LYS A 38 -6.37 4.04 -3.29
C LYS A 38 -6.01 2.59 -2.93
N SER A 39 -5.78 2.29 -1.64
CA SER A 39 -5.43 0.94 -1.19
C SER A 39 -6.49 -0.08 -1.57
N ARG A 40 -7.76 0.31 -1.59
CA ARG A 40 -8.90 -0.55 -1.96
C ARG A 40 -8.80 -1.11 -3.38
N ASP A 41 -8.09 -0.42 -4.28
CA ASP A 41 -7.90 -0.83 -5.67
C ASP A 41 -6.67 -1.74 -5.85
N ILE A 42 -5.92 -2.00 -4.77
CA ILE A 42 -4.67 -2.75 -4.74
C ILE A 42 -4.86 -3.95 -3.81
N ARG A 43 -4.88 -5.17 -4.36
CA ARG A 43 -5.18 -6.38 -3.58
C ARG A 43 -4.04 -6.84 -2.66
N SER A 44 -2.80 -6.61 -3.05
CA SER A 44 -1.61 -7.03 -2.31
C SER A 44 -0.45 -6.14 -2.75
N PRO A 45 0.40 -5.64 -1.84
CA PRO A 45 0.40 -5.82 -0.37
C PRO A 45 -0.76 -5.13 0.35
N ASN A 46 -0.99 -5.44 1.64
CA ASN A 46 -1.92 -4.69 2.50
C ASN A 46 -1.35 -3.29 2.77
N ILE A 47 -1.98 -2.26 2.21
CA ILE A 47 -1.56 -0.88 2.38
C ILE A 47 -2.26 -0.29 3.60
N ILE A 48 -1.47 0.05 4.63
CA ILE A 48 -1.96 0.42 5.96
C ILE A 48 -1.18 1.59 6.55
N SER A 49 -1.79 2.35 7.47
CA SER A 49 -1.06 3.37 8.22
C SER A 49 -0.20 2.74 9.32
N PRO A 50 0.89 3.38 9.77
CA PRO A 50 1.69 2.86 10.87
C PRO A 50 0.89 2.65 12.16
N ILE A 51 -0.06 3.54 12.44
CA ILE A 51 -0.90 3.47 13.65
C ILE A 51 -1.83 2.25 13.54
N ASP A 52 -2.52 2.10 12.41
CA ASP A 52 -3.44 0.99 12.20
C ASP A 52 -2.68 -0.36 12.19
N PHE A 53 -1.45 -0.37 11.66
CA PHE A 53 -0.59 -1.56 11.70
C PHE A 53 -0.26 -1.99 13.13
N ILE A 54 0.17 -1.06 13.99
CA ILE A 54 0.44 -1.37 15.40
C ILE A 54 -0.84 -1.82 16.11
N ILE A 55 -1.98 -1.18 15.88
CA ILE A 55 -3.25 -1.60 16.47
C ILE A 55 -3.60 -3.03 16.06
N GLN A 56 -3.46 -3.36 14.77
CA GLN A 56 -3.72 -4.72 14.27
C GLN A 56 -2.75 -5.73 14.91
N TRP A 57 -1.46 -5.40 14.95
CA TRP A 57 -0.41 -6.25 15.52
C TRP A 57 -0.64 -6.58 16.99
N GLU A 58 -0.92 -5.56 17.81
CA GLU A 58 -1.19 -5.72 19.24
C GLU A 58 -2.52 -6.46 19.52
N SER A 59 -3.49 -6.35 18.61
CA SER A 59 -4.77 -7.04 18.72
C SER A 59 -4.70 -8.53 18.38
N GLY A 60 -3.56 -9.02 17.88
CA GLY A 60 -3.37 -10.40 17.44
C GLY A 60 -4.18 -10.80 16.21
N LEU A 61 -4.52 -9.81 15.36
CA LEU A 61 -5.31 -9.97 14.12
C LEU A 61 -4.43 -10.18 12.88
#